data_AF-A0A7W6HE93-F1
#
_entry.id   AF-A0A7W6HE93-F1
#
_cell.length_a   1.000
_cell.length_b   1.000
_cell.length_c   1.000
_cell.angle_alpha   90.00
_cell.angle_beta   90.00
_cell.angle_gamma   90.00
#
_symmetry.space_group_name_H-M   'P 1'
#
loop_
_entity.id
_entity.type
_entity.pdbx_description
1 polymer ?
#
loop_
_entity_poly.entity_id
_entity_poly.type
_entity_poly.pdbx_seq_one_letter_code
_entity_poly.pdbx_strand_id
1 'polypeptide(L)'
;MSGIESFDYRCEQYFMHVDPAIEVLAKKHFPGDHAEWIDGVVMPVVWKTRFGEGRVFYSSLGHVVSEFAVPQMKEILRRGLVWAAA
;
A
#
# COMPACT_ATOMS: atom_id res chain seq x y z
N MET A 1 1.46 3.09 10.49
CA MET A 1 1.09 1.73 10.96
C MET A 1 1.84 1.45 12.25
N SER A 2 1.21 0.87 13.29
CA SER A 2 1.89 0.68 14.59
C SER A 2 3.08 -0.29 14.46
N GLY A 3 4.27 0.12 14.90
CA GLY A 3 5.47 -0.72 14.90
C GLY A 3 6.06 -1.05 13.52
N ILE A 4 5.70 -0.30 12.47
CA ILE A 4 6.32 -0.41 11.15
C ILE A 4 6.78 1.00 10.75
N GLU A 5 8.08 1.21 10.74
CA GLU A 5 8.72 2.44 10.27
C GLU A 5 8.76 2.49 8.74
N SER A 6 9.13 3.64 8.18
CA SER A 6 9.41 3.77 6.74
C SER A 6 10.54 2.82 6.33
N PHE A 7 10.43 2.22 5.14
CA PHE A 7 11.39 1.24 4.65
C PHE A 7 11.57 1.35 3.13
N ASP A 8 12.75 0.95 2.67
CA ASP A 8 13.03 0.84 1.25
C ASP A 8 12.31 -0.35 0.65
N TYR A 9 11.67 -0.12 -0.48
CA TYR A 9 10.87 -1.11 -1.17
C TYR A 9 10.91 -0.89 -2.67
N ARG A 10 11.21 -1.94 -3.42
CA ARG A 10 11.23 -1.96 -4.88
C ARG A 10 10.09 -2.85 -5.36
N CYS A 11 9.14 -2.24 -6.04
CA CYS A 11 7.96 -2.87 -6.62
C CYS A 11 7.42 -1.95 -7.74
N GLU A 12 6.50 -2.48 -8.54
CA GLU A 12 5.71 -1.71 -9.48
C GLU A 12 4.93 -0.56 -8.78
N GLN A 13 4.75 0.57 -9.47
CA GLN A 13 4.07 1.76 -8.96
C GLN A 13 2.71 1.94 -9.64
N TYR A 14 1.64 1.97 -8.85
CA TYR A 14 0.27 2.17 -9.35
C TYR A 14 -0.20 3.60 -9.16
N PHE A 15 -0.36 4.30 -10.27
CA PHE A 15 -1.05 5.59 -10.34
C PHE A 15 -2.56 5.33 -10.49
N MET A 16 -3.37 5.89 -9.60
CA MET A 16 -4.77 5.49 -9.47
C MET A 16 -5.66 6.67 -9.07
N HIS A 17 -6.93 6.60 -9.47
CA HIS A 17 -7.98 7.38 -8.82
C HIS A 17 -8.31 6.73 -7.47
N VAL A 18 -8.43 7.55 -6.42
CA VAL A 18 -8.65 7.06 -5.05
C VAL A 18 -9.85 7.75 -4.44
N ASP A 19 -10.66 6.98 -3.71
CA ASP A 19 -11.76 7.50 -2.91
C ASP A 19 -11.20 8.23 -1.67
N PRO A 20 -11.53 9.52 -1.45
CA PRO A 20 -11.07 10.25 -0.27
C PRO A 20 -11.50 9.65 1.08
N ALA A 21 -12.51 8.77 1.10
CA ALA A 21 -13.03 8.14 2.31
C ALA A 21 -12.19 6.95 2.81
N ILE A 22 -11.21 6.46 2.05
CA ILE A 22 -10.36 5.34 2.48
C ILE A 22 -9.46 5.74 3.65
N GLU A 23 -9.21 4.81 4.57
CA GLU A 23 -8.19 5.00 5.61
C GLU A 23 -6.83 4.59 5.04
N VAL A 24 -5.98 5.58 4.76
CA VAL A 24 -4.64 5.36 4.21
C VAL A 24 -3.68 4.91 5.32
N LEU A 25 -3.03 3.76 5.11
CA LEU A 25 -2.10 3.15 6.07
C LEU A 25 -0.63 3.31 5.67
N ALA A 26 -0.36 3.40 4.37
CA ALA A 26 0.97 3.69 3.81
C ALA A 26 0.85 4.46 2.49
N LYS A 27 1.83 5.32 2.22
CA LYS A 27 1.94 6.15 1.03
C LYS A 27 3.32 5.99 0.42
N LYS A 28 3.44 6.21 -0.89
CA LYS A 28 4.72 6.25 -1.61
C LYS A 28 4.81 7.53 -2.42
N HIS A 29 5.97 8.16 -2.37
CA HIS A 29 6.35 9.21 -3.31
C HIS A 29 6.78 8.57 -4.64
N PHE A 30 6.18 9.00 -5.73
CA PHE A 30 6.54 8.57 -7.07
C PHE A 30 7.56 9.57 -7.64
N PRO A 31 8.78 9.12 -7.95
CA PRO A 31 9.77 9.97 -8.61
C PRO A 31 9.41 10.11 -10.09
N GLY A 32 9.68 11.29 -10.66
CA GLY A 32 9.47 11.57 -12.08
C GLY A 32 10.40 10.84 -13.06
N ASP A 33 11.31 9.99 -12.56
CA ASP A 33 12.39 9.35 -13.35
C ASP A 33 11.91 8.61 -14.61
N HIS A 34 10.70 8.05 -14.57
CA HIS A 34 10.10 7.31 -15.68
C HIS A 34 8.93 8.05 -16.34
N ALA A 35 8.38 9.06 -15.66
CA ALA A 35 7.21 9.81 -16.07
C ALA A 35 7.21 11.17 -15.36
N GLU A 36 7.67 12.22 -16.04
CA GLU A 36 7.90 13.54 -15.42
C GLU A 36 6.62 14.17 -14.82
N TRP A 37 5.44 13.88 -15.39
CA TRP A 37 4.18 14.48 -14.94
C TRP A 37 3.66 13.94 -13.61
N ILE A 38 4.27 12.86 -13.07
CA ILE A 38 3.93 12.32 -11.74
C ILE A 38 4.98 12.64 -10.68
N ASP A 39 5.98 13.46 -11.00
CA ASP A 39 6.99 13.85 -10.03
C ASP A 39 6.37 14.56 -8.83
N GLY A 40 6.82 14.21 -7.62
CA GLY A 40 6.24 14.75 -6.40
C GLY A 40 4.95 14.05 -5.93
N VAL A 41 4.32 13.21 -6.75
CA VAL A 41 3.00 12.64 -6.41
C VAL A 41 3.14 11.65 -5.26
N VAL A 42 2.27 11.83 -4.26
CA VAL A 42 2.17 10.93 -3.11
C VAL A 42 0.93 10.06 -3.26
N MET A 43 1.15 8.81 -3.68
CA MET A 43 0.08 7.83 -3.88
C MET A 43 -0.12 6.95 -2.64
N PRO A 44 -1.36 6.67 -2.21
CA PRO A 44 -1.60 5.61 -1.24
C PRO A 44 -1.28 4.25 -1.86
N VAL A 45 -0.54 3.43 -1.11
CA VAL A 45 -0.12 2.07 -1.55
C VAL A 45 -0.68 0.98 -0.64
N VAL A 46 -1.11 1.34 0.57
CA VAL A 46 -1.83 0.45 1.48
C VAL A 46 -2.95 1.26 2.14
N TRP A 47 -4.17 0.76 2.05
CA TRP A 47 -5.34 1.40 2.64
C TRP A 47 -6.40 0.35 2.99
N LYS A 48 -7.39 0.77 3.77
CA LYS A 48 -8.55 -0.05 4.09
C LYS A 48 -9.82 0.81 4.06
N THR A 49 -10.95 0.16 3.83
CA THR A 49 -12.26 0.78 3.90
C THR A 49 -13.32 -0.24 4.30
N ARG A 50 -14.54 0.22 4.53
CA ARG A 50 -15.71 -0.64 4.71
C ARG A 50 -16.62 -0.54 3.50
N PHE A 51 -17.20 -1.67 3.11
CA PHE A 51 -18.26 -1.74 2.12
C PHE A 51 -19.45 -2.46 2.74
N GLY A 52 -20.40 -1.69 3.27
CA GLY A 52 -21.38 -2.19 4.23
C GLY A 52 -20.69 -2.80 5.45
N GLU A 53 -21.08 -4.02 5.82
CA GLU A 53 -20.45 -4.78 6.90
C GLU A 53 -19.08 -5.37 6.52
N GLY A 54 -18.79 -5.45 5.21
CA GLY A 54 -17.55 -6.01 4.68
C GLY A 54 -16.34 -5.12 4.95
N ARG A 55 -15.21 -5.77 5.25
CA ARG A 55 -13.93 -5.10 5.47
C ARG A 55 -13.01 -5.32 4.27
N VAL A 56 -12.61 -4.22 3.63
CA VAL A 56 -11.78 -4.25 2.42
C VAL A 56 -10.39 -3.73 2.78
N PHE A 57 -9.38 -4.57 2.57
CA PHE A 57 -7.98 -4.22 2.70
C PHE A 57 -7.32 -4.28 1.32
N TYR A 58 -6.61 -3.22 0.96
CA TYR A 58 -5.85 -3.12 -0.29
C TYR A 58 -4.37 -2.88 -0.01
N SER A 59 -3.53 -3.55 -0.78
CA SER A 59 -2.09 -3.34 -0.83
C SER A 59 -1.63 -3.48 -2.28
N SER A 60 -0.94 -2.46 -2.81
CA SER A 60 -0.23 -2.55 -4.09
C SER A 60 1.17 -3.15 -3.98
N LEU A 61 1.61 -3.49 -2.76
CA LEU A 61 2.88 -4.17 -2.52
C LEU A 61 2.75 -5.66 -2.88
N GLY A 62 3.79 -6.25 -3.48
CA GLY A 62 3.89 -7.70 -3.70
C GLY A 62 3.76 -8.13 -5.16
N HIS A 63 4.41 -7.43 -6.08
CA HIS A 63 4.37 -7.77 -7.52
C HIS A 63 5.04 -9.13 -7.81
N VAL A 64 6.09 -9.51 -7.07
CA VAL A 64 6.76 -10.81 -7.17
C VAL A 64 7.00 -11.48 -5.82
N VAL A 65 7.15 -12.81 -5.83
CA VAL A 65 7.33 -13.66 -4.62
C VAL A 65 8.51 -13.21 -3.74
N SER A 66 9.61 -12.76 -4.35
CA SER A 66 10.80 -12.33 -3.61
C SER A 66 10.53 -11.12 -2.69
N GLU A 67 9.51 -10.31 -2.97
CA GLU A 67 9.18 -9.15 -2.14
C GLU A 67 8.65 -9.55 -0.76
N PHE A 68 8.14 -10.78 -0.58
CA PHE A 68 7.77 -11.33 0.73
C PHE A 68 8.99 -11.57 1.65
N ALA A 69 10.21 -11.48 1.12
CA ALA A 69 11.42 -11.46 1.95
C ALA A 69 11.55 -10.16 2.74
N VAL A 70 10.88 -9.07 2.34
CA VAL A 70 10.86 -7.80 3.09
C VAL A 70 9.93 -7.95 4.31
N PRO A 71 10.47 -7.92 5.55
CA PRO A 71 9.68 -8.21 6.75
C PRO A 71 8.48 -7.27 6.94
N GLN A 72 8.67 -5.99 6.64
CA GLN A 72 7.64 -4.95 6.75
C GLN A 72 6.46 -5.24 5.81
N MET A 73 6.74 -5.54 4.53
CA MET A 73 5.68 -5.88 3.57
C MET A 73 4.93 -7.14 3.99
N LYS A 74 5.64 -8.20 4.39
CA LYS A 74 5.02 -9.46 4.83
C LYS A 74 4.09 -9.22 6.03
N GLU A 75 4.54 -8.41 6.99
CA GLU A 75 3.76 -8.10 8.19
C GLU A 75 2.55 -7.21 7.88
N ILE A 76 2.69 -6.25 6.96
CA ILE A 76 1.57 -5.44 6.44
C ILE A 76 0.48 -6.35 5.87
N LEU A 77 0.86 -7.25 4.96
CA LEU A 77 -0.08 -8.16 4.32
C LEU A 77 -0.76 -9.07 5.35
N ARG A 78 0.02 -9.68 6.26
CA ARG A 78 -0.51 -10.54 7.31
C ARG A 78 -1.54 -9.81 8.17
N ARG A 79 -1.25 -8.59 8.62
CA ARG A 79 -2.18 -7.77 9.42
C ARG A 79 -3.42 -7.37 8.65
N GLY A 80 -3.26 -7.00 7.38
CA GLY A 80 -4.37 -6.66 6.50
C GLY A 80 -5.35 -7.82 6.30
N LEU A 81 -4.82 -9.01 6.05
CA LEU A 81 -5.63 -10.24 5.91
C LEU A 81 -6.38 -10.58 7.20
N VAL A 82 -5.69 -10.55 8.35
CA VAL A 82 -6.33 -10.81 9.66
C VAL A 82 -7.43 -9.78 9.95
N TRP A 83 -7.19 -8.49 9.66
CA TRP A 83 -8.19 -7.46 9.84
C TRP A 83 -9.40 -7.67 8.93
N ALA A 84 -9.19 -7.98 7.65
CA ALA A 84 -10.27 -8.16 6.68
C ALA A 84 -11.14 -9.41 6.96
N ALA A 85 -10.56 -10.47 7.53
CA ALA A 85 -11.25 -11.74 7.76
C ALA A 85 -12.09 -11.83 9.03
N ALA A 86 -11.87 -10.93 9.99
CA ALA A 86 -12.63 -10.90 11.25
C ALA A 86 -13.98 -10.16 11.10
#